data_AF-A0A519Z766-F1
#
_entry.id   AF-A0A519Z766-F1
#
_cell.length_a   1.000
_cell.length_b   1.000
_cell.length_c   1.000
_cell.angle_alpha   90.00
_cell.angle_beta   90.00
_cell.angle_gamma   90.00
#
_symmetry.space_group_name_H-M   'P 1'
#
loop_
_entity.id
_entity.type
_entity.pdbx_description
1 polymer ?
#
loop_
_entity_poly.entity_id
_entity_poly.type
_entity_poly.pdbx_seq_one_letter_code
_entity_poly.pdbx_strand_id
1 'polypeptide(L)'
;MTLRSVVQTAALLGTTLWASAANSADLASVHEHRAACVAALTTKAEPLAAQLKSGDRSVEAELLGLTEKGFAIIGAAYKDGLRKTEADQLLASAKKAQKSMPAAELDRLQSSCQVEGAKVLTDVSGMERYLLTSAAERRVARILDKGKKR
;
A
#
# COMPACT_ATOMS: atom_id res chain seq x y z
N MET A 1 -50.66 -52.15 31.14
CA MET A 1 -50.10 -53.33 30.46
C MET A 1 -49.70 -52.86 29.07
N THR A 2 -48.46 -52.73 28.59
CA THR A 2 -47.10 -53.28 28.85
C THR A 2 -46.10 -52.26 28.26
N LEU A 3 -45.22 -51.60 29.00
CA LEU A 3 -43.80 -51.90 29.31
C LEU A 3 -42.84 -52.19 28.13
N ARG A 4 -41.66 -51.51 28.19
CA ARG A 4 -40.32 -51.75 27.58
C ARG A 4 -40.06 -51.15 26.18
N SER A 5 -38.88 -50.66 25.81
CA SER A 5 -37.59 -50.42 26.50
C SER A 5 -36.67 -49.57 25.59
N VAL A 6 -35.89 -48.68 26.22
CA VAL A 6 -34.44 -48.41 26.09
C VAL A 6 -33.74 -48.85 24.78
N VAL A 7 -33.01 -47.95 24.11
CA VAL A 7 -31.53 -48.01 24.00
C VAL A 7 -31.01 -46.75 23.28
N GLN A 8 -29.99 -46.20 23.92
CA GLN A 8 -29.15 -45.06 23.61
C GLN A 8 -28.06 -45.50 22.63
N THR A 9 -27.85 -44.78 21.53
CA THR A 9 -26.60 -44.81 20.75
C THR A 9 -26.02 -43.42 20.68
N ALA A 10 -24.84 -43.30 21.29
CA ALA A 10 -23.96 -42.15 21.25
C ALA A 10 -23.21 -42.06 19.91
N ALA A 11 -22.46 -40.94 19.77
CA ALA A 11 -21.29 -40.74 18.91
C ALA A 11 -21.57 -40.42 17.42
N LEU A 12 -20.94 -39.44 16.75
CA LEU A 12 -19.80 -38.55 17.02
C LEU A 12 -19.85 -37.34 16.06
N LEU A 13 -19.49 -36.17 16.60
CA LEU A 13 -18.58 -35.15 16.05
C LEU A 13 -18.28 -35.20 14.54
N GLY A 14 -18.70 -34.16 13.80
CA GLY A 14 -18.29 -34.04 12.40
C GLY A 14 -18.64 -32.73 11.69
N THR A 15 -18.68 -31.59 12.37
CA THR A 15 -18.80 -30.29 11.69
C THR A 15 -18.06 -29.20 12.47
N THR A 16 -16.88 -28.81 11.99
CA THR A 16 -16.33 -27.43 11.98
C THR A 16 -14.84 -27.47 11.62
N LEU A 17 -14.54 -27.65 10.33
CA LEU A 17 -13.21 -27.40 9.76
C LEU A 17 -13.36 -26.40 8.62
N TRP A 18 -13.83 -25.19 8.94
CA TRP A 18 -13.81 -24.04 8.04
C TRP A 18 -13.59 -22.76 8.86
N ALA A 19 -12.35 -22.52 9.27
CA ALA A 19 -11.99 -21.30 10.01
C ALA A 19 -10.56 -20.82 9.70
N SER A 20 -10.08 -20.93 8.46
CA SER A 20 -8.72 -20.44 8.12
C SER A 20 -8.56 -19.73 6.77
N ALA A 21 -9.62 -19.55 5.97
CA ALA A 21 -9.52 -18.85 4.68
C ALA A 21 -9.75 -17.32 4.77
N ALA A 22 -10.29 -16.82 5.89
CA ALA A 22 -10.63 -15.40 6.02
C ALA A 22 -9.40 -14.48 6.13
N ASN A 23 -8.30 -14.94 6.74
CA ASN A 23 -7.14 -14.10 7.03
C ASN A 23 -6.30 -13.75 5.79
N SER A 24 -6.22 -14.66 4.80
CA SER A 24 -5.43 -14.44 3.60
C SER A 24 -6.14 -13.56 2.57
N ALA A 25 -7.47 -13.69 2.46
CA ALA A 25 -8.27 -12.83 1.59
C ALA A 25 -8.28 -11.37 2.07
N ASP A 26 -8.28 -11.17 3.38
CA ASP A 26 -8.20 -9.84 3.99
C ASP A 26 -6.86 -9.16 3.66
N LEU A 27 -5.73 -9.86 3.85
CA LEU A 27 -4.41 -9.33 3.51
C LEU A 27 -4.23 -9.04 2.02
N ALA A 28 -4.76 -9.88 1.14
CA ALA A 28 -4.73 -9.62 -0.30
C ALA A 28 -5.43 -8.30 -0.65
N SER A 29 -6.62 -8.05 -0.10
CA SER A 29 -7.37 -6.80 -0.31
C SER A 29 -6.62 -5.57 0.24
N VAL A 30 -5.96 -5.72 1.39
CA VAL A 30 -5.11 -4.67 1.98
C VAL A 30 -3.91 -4.37 1.08
N HIS A 31 -3.27 -5.39 0.50
CA HIS A 31 -2.15 -5.21 -0.41
C HIS A 31 -2.56 -4.54 -1.72
N GLU A 32 -3.71 -4.91 -2.29
CA GLU A 32 -4.29 -4.24 -3.45
C GLU A 32 -4.56 -2.76 -3.18
N HIS A 33 -5.18 -2.44 -2.05
CA HIS A 33 -5.45 -1.06 -1.63
C HIS A 33 -4.15 -0.26 -1.45
N ARG A 34 -3.15 -0.82 -0.76
CA ARG A 34 -1.84 -0.17 -0.58
C ARG A 34 -1.15 0.08 -1.92
N ALA A 35 -1.21 -0.86 -2.85
CA ALA A 35 -0.68 -0.67 -4.19
C ALA A 35 -1.42 0.45 -4.96
N ALA A 36 -2.75 0.53 -4.81
CA ALA A 36 -3.55 1.64 -5.35
C ALA A 36 -3.12 2.99 -4.78
N CYS A 37 -2.86 3.07 -3.47
CA CYS A 37 -2.37 4.29 -2.86
C CYS A 37 -0.96 4.69 -3.31
N VAL A 38 -0.04 3.73 -3.43
CA VAL A 38 1.31 4.00 -3.95
C VAL A 38 1.23 4.47 -5.40
N ALA A 39 0.35 3.89 -6.23
CA ALA A 39 0.12 4.35 -7.59
C ALA A 39 -0.41 5.80 -7.61
N ALA A 40 -1.41 6.13 -6.79
CA ALA A 40 -2.00 7.46 -6.76
C ALA A 40 -0.99 8.53 -6.33
N LEU A 41 -0.20 8.25 -5.28
CA LEU A 41 0.87 9.14 -4.84
C LEU A 41 1.97 9.30 -5.91
N THR A 42 2.29 8.23 -6.63
CA THR A 42 3.24 8.29 -7.75
C THR A 42 2.72 9.21 -8.85
N THR A 43 1.46 9.06 -9.27
CA THR A 43 0.85 9.91 -10.30
C THR A 43 0.82 11.38 -9.88
N LYS A 44 0.55 11.66 -8.60
CA LYS A 44 0.63 13.03 -8.08
C LYS A 44 2.05 13.59 -8.06
N ALA A 45 3.05 12.75 -7.78
CA ALA A 45 4.45 13.14 -7.70
C ALA A 45 5.12 13.38 -9.06
N GLU A 46 4.64 12.76 -10.14
CA GLU A 46 5.20 12.87 -11.49
C GLU A 46 5.32 14.33 -12.01
N PRO A 47 4.27 15.19 -11.95
CA PRO A 47 4.40 16.58 -12.38
C PRO A 47 5.38 17.38 -11.50
N LEU A 48 5.45 17.12 -10.19
CA LEU A 48 6.41 17.76 -9.28
C LEU A 48 7.84 17.34 -9.61
N ALA A 49 8.06 16.06 -9.91
CA ALA A 49 9.35 15.55 -10.34
C ALA A 49 9.80 16.18 -11.67
N ALA A 50 8.87 16.44 -12.59
CA ALA A 50 9.16 17.15 -13.83
C ALA A 50 9.55 18.62 -13.57
N GLN A 51 8.81 19.33 -12.72
CA GLN A 51 9.12 20.71 -12.31
C GLN A 51 10.48 20.82 -11.62
N LEU A 52 10.77 19.90 -10.70
CA LEU A 52 12.05 19.83 -10.01
C LEU A 52 13.21 19.58 -10.99
N LYS A 53 13.00 18.70 -11.98
CA LYS A 53 13.98 18.44 -13.03
C LYS A 53 14.21 19.67 -13.93
N SER A 54 13.20 20.51 -14.15
CA SER A 54 13.34 21.79 -14.85
C SER A 54 13.95 22.91 -14.01
N GLY A 55 14.29 22.64 -12.75
CA GLY A 55 14.99 23.58 -11.87
C GLY A 55 14.11 24.28 -10.84
N ASP A 56 12.80 24.02 -10.82
CA ASP A 56 11.93 24.57 -9.78
C ASP A 56 12.18 23.84 -8.45
N ARG A 57 12.87 24.51 -7.53
CA ARG A 57 13.18 23.97 -6.21
C ARG A 57 12.05 24.10 -5.21
N SER A 58 11.03 24.91 -5.50
CA SER A 58 9.92 25.14 -4.57
C SER A 58 9.08 23.89 -4.32
N VAL A 59 9.04 22.96 -5.29
CA VAL A 59 8.29 21.69 -5.21
C VAL A 59 9.03 20.58 -4.48
N GLU A 60 10.30 20.78 -4.09
CA GLU A 60 11.16 19.71 -3.56
C GLU A 60 10.61 19.10 -2.26
N ALA A 61 10.13 19.93 -1.34
CA ALA A 61 9.57 19.49 -0.06
C ALA A 61 8.27 18.69 -0.25
N GLU A 62 7.39 19.12 -1.16
CA GLU A 62 6.15 18.39 -1.46
C GLU A 62 6.46 17.03 -2.09
N LEU A 63 7.37 16.99 -3.08
CA LEU A 63 7.79 15.76 -3.72
C LEU A 63 8.42 14.78 -2.72
N LEU A 64 9.26 15.27 -1.81
CA LEU A 64 9.83 14.46 -0.74
C LEU A 64 8.73 13.84 0.12
N GLY A 65 7.79 14.65 0.60
CA GLY A 65 6.70 14.18 1.46
C GLY A 65 5.80 13.14 0.78
N LEU A 66 5.51 13.26 -0.51
CA LEU A 66 4.77 12.22 -1.25
C LEU A 66 5.57 10.93 -1.37
N THR A 67 6.88 11.05 -1.60
CA THR A 67 7.78 9.90 -1.74
C THR A 67 7.90 9.13 -0.42
N GLU A 68 8.03 9.83 0.70
CA GLU A 68 8.06 9.21 2.04
C GLU A 68 6.77 8.45 2.36
N LYS A 69 5.61 9.07 2.12
CA LYS A 69 4.29 8.44 2.33
C LYS A 69 4.14 7.18 1.48
N GLY A 70 4.55 7.23 0.21
CA GLY A 70 4.57 6.07 -0.67
C GLY A 70 5.49 4.95 -0.15
N PHE A 71 6.67 5.29 0.36
CA PHE A 71 7.59 4.33 0.97
C PHE A 71 7.06 3.73 2.28
N ALA A 72 6.38 4.51 3.11
CA ALA A 72 5.74 4.02 4.31
C ALA A 72 4.68 2.96 3.98
N ILE A 73 3.80 3.25 3.01
CA ILE A 73 2.72 2.34 2.59
C ILE A 73 3.28 1.03 2.01
N ILE A 74 4.22 1.10 1.07
CA ILE A 74 4.79 -0.13 0.48
C ILE A 74 5.66 -0.88 1.49
N GLY A 75 6.36 -0.18 2.38
CA GLY A 75 7.11 -0.76 3.48
C GLY A 75 6.22 -1.56 4.44
N ALA A 76 5.03 -1.04 4.77
CA ALA A 76 4.04 -1.77 5.55
C ALA A 76 3.59 -3.05 4.82
N ALA A 77 3.39 -3.00 3.49
CA ALA A 77 3.04 -4.20 2.72
C ALA A 77 4.13 -5.27 2.79
N TYR A 78 5.42 -4.88 2.74
CA TYR A 78 6.53 -5.81 2.92
C TYR A 78 6.60 -6.40 4.33
N LYS A 79 6.31 -5.60 5.37
CA LYS A 79 6.24 -6.08 6.77
C LYS A 79 5.16 -7.14 6.96
N ASP A 80 4.03 -6.98 6.26
CA ASP A 80 2.92 -7.92 6.28
C ASP A 80 3.14 -9.16 5.40
N GLY A 81 4.31 -9.25 4.74
CA GLY A 81 4.78 -10.45 4.06
C GLY A 81 4.74 -10.39 2.53
N LEU A 82 4.20 -9.32 1.94
CA LEU A 82 4.11 -9.16 0.49
C LEU A 82 5.48 -9.24 -0.17
N ARG A 83 5.63 -10.07 -1.20
CA ARG A 83 6.89 -10.21 -1.92
C ARG A 83 7.04 -9.08 -2.93
N LYS A 84 8.29 -8.68 -3.22
CA LYS A 84 8.59 -7.59 -4.18
C LYS A 84 7.94 -7.81 -5.55
N THR A 85 8.04 -9.02 -6.10
CA THR A 85 7.49 -9.33 -7.43
C THR A 85 5.98 -9.16 -7.48
N GLU A 86 5.29 -9.55 -6.41
CA GLU A 86 3.85 -9.40 -6.26
C GLU A 86 3.47 -7.92 -6.07
N ALA A 87 4.20 -7.19 -5.23
CA ALA A 87 4.04 -5.75 -5.06
C ALA A 87 4.20 -4.98 -6.38
N ASP A 88 5.19 -5.34 -7.20
CA ASP A 88 5.41 -4.74 -8.52
C ASP A 88 4.22 -5.01 -9.46
N GLN A 89 3.65 -6.22 -9.43
CA GLN A 89 2.49 -6.59 -10.23
C GLN A 89 1.24 -5.81 -9.79
N LEU A 90 0.96 -5.76 -8.49
CA LEU A 90 -0.15 -4.99 -7.93
C LEU A 90 -0.02 -3.50 -8.27
N LEU A 91 1.18 -2.94 -8.12
CA LEU A 91 1.45 -1.55 -8.46
C LEU A 91 1.26 -1.26 -9.95
N ALA A 92 1.70 -2.17 -10.83
CA ALA A 92 1.50 -2.03 -12.26
C ALA A 92 0.01 -2.06 -12.64
N SER A 93 -0.75 -2.99 -12.04
CA SER A 93 -2.19 -3.10 -12.23
C SER A 93 -2.93 -1.85 -11.74
N ALA A 94 -2.59 -1.35 -10.54
CA ALA A 94 -3.15 -0.12 -9.99
C ALA A 94 -2.89 1.09 -10.88
N LYS A 95 -1.64 1.26 -11.36
CA LYS A 95 -1.29 2.33 -12.32
C LYS A 95 -2.09 2.21 -13.61
N LYS A 96 -2.31 1.01 -14.11
CA LYS A 96 -3.12 0.78 -15.31
C LYS A 96 -4.58 1.19 -15.07
N ALA A 97 -5.17 0.78 -13.94
CA ALA A 97 -6.54 1.14 -13.57
C ALA A 97 -6.74 2.66 -13.45
N GLN A 98 -5.78 3.36 -12.85
CA GLN A 98 -5.86 4.81 -12.66
C GLN A 98 -5.78 5.61 -13.97
N LYS A 99 -5.21 5.07 -15.06
CA LYS A 99 -5.17 5.77 -16.36
C LYS A 99 -6.55 6.02 -16.95
N SER A 100 -7.53 5.17 -16.65
CA SER A 100 -8.92 5.31 -17.09
C SER A 100 -9.84 5.92 -16.02
N MET A 101 -9.29 6.31 -14.87
CA MET A 101 -10.07 6.88 -13.77
C MET A 101 -10.46 8.33 -14.08
N PRO A 102 -11.71 8.75 -13.80
CA PRO A 102 -12.09 10.15 -13.88
C PRO A 102 -11.21 11.02 -12.99
N ALA A 103 -10.82 12.22 -13.46
CA ALA A 103 -9.89 13.10 -12.74
C ALA A 103 -10.35 13.41 -11.30
N ALA A 104 -11.65 13.70 -11.11
CA ALA A 104 -12.21 13.99 -9.79
C ALA A 104 -12.15 12.78 -8.84
N GLU A 105 -12.21 11.55 -9.35
CA GLU A 105 -12.07 10.34 -8.54
C GLU A 105 -10.60 10.10 -8.18
N LEU A 106 -9.70 10.28 -9.15
CA LEU A 106 -8.26 10.18 -8.91
C LEU A 106 -7.77 11.19 -7.87
N ASP A 107 -8.28 12.43 -7.91
CA ASP A 107 -7.93 13.47 -6.94
C ASP A 107 -8.39 13.13 -5.51
N ARG A 108 -9.58 12.51 -5.38
CA ARG A 108 -10.07 12.01 -4.08
C ARG A 108 -9.19 10.86 -3.58
N LEU A 109 -8.86 9.91 -4.45
CA LEU A 109 -7.99 8.79 -4.12
C LEU A 109 -6.61 9.29 -3.67
N GLN A 110 -6.01 10.21 -4.41
CA GLN A 110 -4.74 10.84 -4.04
C GLN A 110 -4.79 11.49 -2.66
N SER A 111 -5.83 12.29 -2.38
CA SER A 111 -6.01 12.95 -1.09
C SER A 111 -6.16 11.94 0.06
N SER A 112 -6.98 10.91 -0.13
CA SER A 112 -7.15 9.84 0.86
C SER A 112 -5.83 9.11 1.14
N CYS A 113 -5.09 8.75 0.09
CA CYS A 113 -3.83 8.02 0.20
C CYS A 113 -2.70 8.87 0.81
N GLN A 114 -2.75 10.20 0.68
CA GLN A 114 -1.83 11.07 1.41
C GLN A 114 -2.07 11.03 2.92
N VAL A 115 -3.33 11.04 3.34
CA VAL A 115 -3.70 10.95 4.76
C VAL A 115 -3.31 9.58 5.31
N GLU A 116 -3.61 8.50 4.58
CA GLU A 116 -3.22 7.15 4.96
C GLU A 116 -1.70 7.01 5.07
N GLY A 117 -0.96 7.47 4.04
CA GLY A 117 0.49 7.40 4.07
C GLY A 117 1.10 8.23 5.20
N ALA A 118 0.49 9.35 5.56
CA ALA A 118 0.91 10.13 6.72
C ALA A 118 0.70 9.35 8.02
N LYS A 119 -0.44 8.66 8.17
CA LYS A 119 -0.72 7.80 9.32
C LYS A 119 0.25 6.62 9.42
N VAL A 120 0.47 5.89 8.32
CA VAL A 120 1.44 4.79 8.30
C VAL A 120 2.83 5.32 8.64
N LEU A 121 3.20 6.49 8.12
CA LEU A 121 4.47 7.12 8.44
C LEU A 121 4.53 7.57 9.90
N THR A 122 3.46 7.99 10.57
CA THR A 122 3.49 8.32 12.01
C THR A 122 3.65 7.07 12.89
N ASP A 123 3.13 5.94 12.44
CA ASP A 123 3.06 4.71 13.23
C ASP A 123 4.37 3.89 13.21
N VAL A 124 5.32 4.20 12.31
CA VAL A 124 6.64 3.54 12.29
C VAL A 124 7.58 4.05 13.39
N SER A 125 8.50 3.19 13.82
CA SER A 125 9.54 3.52 14.79
C SER A 125 10.49 4.63 14.28
N GLY A 126 11.24 5.26 15.19
CA GLY A 126 12.19 6.31 14.81
C GLY A 126 13.27 5.85 13.82
N MET A 127 13.75 4.60 13.97
CA MET A 127 14.72 4.01 13.04
C MET A 127 14.10 3.75 11.66
N GLU A 128 12.91 3.18 11.60
CA GLU A 128 12.19 2.97 10.34
C GLU A 128 11.91 4.29 9.64
N ARG A 129 11.46 5.32 10.38
CA ARG A 129 11.24 6.65 9.84
C ARG A 129 12.51 7.21 9.20
N TYR A 130 13.64 7.13 9.89
CA TYR A 130 14.93 7.58 9.35
C TYR A 130 15.27 6.86 8.04
N LEU A 131 15.12 5.52 7.99
CA LEU A 131 15.38 4.76 6.77
C LEU A 131 14.47 5.17 5.60
N LEU A 132 13.19 5.41 5.87
CA LEU A 132 12.21 5.85 4.87
C LEU A 132 12.56 7.25 4.35
N THR A 133 12.83 8.21 5.25
CA THR A 133 13.24 9.58 4.90
C THR A 133 14.52 9.58 4.08
N SER A 134 15.58 8.91 4.54
CA SER A 134 16.84 8.84 3.79
C SER A 134 16.66 8.16 2.42
N ALA A 135 15.77 7.16 2.31
CA ALA A 135 15.46 6.55 1.03
C ALA A 135 14.75 7.54 0.09
N ALA A 136 13.82 8.34 0.62
CA ALA A 136 13.07 9.33 -0.13
C ALA A 136 13.97 10.48 -0.60
N GLU A 137 14.83 11.02 0.26
CA GLU A 137 15.84 12.01 -0.08
C GLU A 137 16.75 11.51 -1.22
N ARG A 138 17.27 10.28 -1.10
CA ARG A 138 18.08 9.68 -2.18
C ARG A 138 17.30 9.55 -3.49
N ARG A 139 15.99 9.28 -3.43
CA ARG A 139 15.13 9.19 -4.62
C ARG A 139 14.98 10.56 -5.28
N VAL A 140 14.74 11.60 -4.50
CA VAL A 140 14.61 12.99 -4.99
C VAL A 140 15.95 13.51 -5.53
N ALA A 141 17.05 13.28 -4.82
CA ALA A 141 18.40 13.65 -5.28
C ALA A 141 18.73 13.05 -6.66
N ARG A 142 18.38 11.79 -6.92
CA ARG A 142 18.56 11.17 -8.24
C ARG A 142 17.79 11.84 -9.37
N ILE A 143 16.68 12.52 -9.08
CA ILE A 143 15.92 13.28 -10.09
C ILE A 143 16.74 14.51 -10.51
N LEU A 144 17.34 15.19 -9.54
CA LEU A 144 18.18 16.37 -9.74
C LEU A 144 19.47 16.05 -10.50
N ASP A 145 20.15 14.96 -10.15
CA ASP A 145 21.38 14.55 -10.83
C ASP A 145 21.15 14.18 -12.30
N LYS A 146 19.99 13.59 -12.61
CA LYS A 146 19.59 13.30 -13.99
C LYS A 146 19.15 14.54 -14.77
N GLY A 147 18.73 15.60 -14.09
CA GLY A 147 18.42 16.90 -14.71
C GLY A 147 19.67 17.62 -15.21
N LYS A 148 20.75 17.61 -14.42
CA LYS A 148 22.02 18.30 -14.73
C LYS A 148 22.82 17.71 -15.90
N LYS A 149 22.54 16.47 -16.32
CA LYS A 149 23.27 15.77 -17.40
C LYS A 149 22.66 15.98 -18.80
N ARG A 150 21.65 16.83 -18.94
CA ARG A 150 21.05 17.21 -20.23
C ARG A 150 21.40 18.65 -20.52
#